data_AF-A0A7S0HTF1-F1
#
_entry.id   AF-A0A7S0HTF1-F1
#
_cell.length_a   1.000
_cell.length_b   1.000
_cell.length_c   1.000
_cell.angle_alpha   90.00
_cell.angle_beta   90.00
_cell.angle_gamma   90.00
#
_symmetry.space_group_name_H-M   'P 1'
#
loop_
_entity.id
_entity.type
_entity.pdbx_description
1 polymer ?
#
loop_
_entity_poly.entity_id
_entity_poly.type
_entity_poly.pdbx_seq_one_letter_code
_entity_poly.pdbx_strand_id
1 'polypeptide(L)'
;EFGRSCLRSRLYGKALKKLTAVNKHFTDIIEDQFDFHTYCLRKMTLRAYMMLLRCEDTIYKHKFFVRAAFSIVQCYIALHDNPASAQDGEEDPELKGLSEAEVKKILRKRRKAQARAEEESAEDKNKDKGKKSDSKGKGKAIKQEDPDPDGELLAKVEKPLDEASRYVSILQEHAGNLIETHLLSMEVYMRKGRLLKV
;
A
#
# COMPACT_ATOMS: atom_id res chain seq x y z
N GLU A 1 -5.47 -7.45 6.83
CA GLU A 1 -4.88 -8.59 7.57
C GLU A 1 -3.36 -8.62 7.41
N PHE A 2 -2.84 -8.88 6.20
CA PHE A 2 -1.40 -9.00 5.91
C PHE A 2 -0.54 -7.79 6.35
N GLY A 3 -0.95 -6.56 6.01
CA GLY A 3 -0.18 -5.35 6.38
C GLY A 3 0.03 -5.18 7.89
N ARG A 4 -0.94 -5.58 8.72
CA ARG A 4 -0.80 -5.55 10.19
C ARG A 4 0.15 -6.63 10.71
N SER A 5 0.18 -7.78 10.04
CA SER A 5 1.13 -8.85 10.39
C SER A 5 2.57 -8.41 10.11
N CYS A 6 2.81 -7.77 8.96
CA CYS A 6 4.13 -7.23 8.61
C CYS A 6 4.60 -6.15 9.59
N LEU A 7 3.69 -5.31 10.10
CA LEU A 7 4.00 -4.33 11.15
C LEU A 7 4.52 -5.03 12.43
N ARG A 8 3.84 -6.10 12.87
CA ARG A 8 4.31 -6.90 14.03
C ARG A 8 5.66 -7.57 13.78
N SER A 9 5.92 -7.98 12.55
CA SER A 9 7.19 -8.59 12.13
C SER A 9 8.29 -7.56 11.80
N ARG A 10 8.07 -6.26 12.03
CA ARG A 10 9.01 -5.15 11.71
C ARG A 10 9.39 -5.04 10.23
N LEU A 11 8.60 -5.62 9.34
CA LEU A 11 8.80 -5.53 7.89
C LEU A 11 8.05 -4.29 7.35
N TYR A 12 8.56 -3.09 7.65
CA TYR A 12 7.86 -1.84 7.38
C TYR A 12 7.67 -1.56 5.88
N GLY A 13 8.66 -1.83 5.03
CA GLY A 13 8.57 -1.63 3.58
C GLY A 13 7.43 -2.43 2.94
N LYS A 14 7.40 -3.74 3.19
CA LYS A 14 6.34 -4.65 2.71
C LYS A 14 4.97 -4.28 3.28
N ALA A 15 4.91 -3.87 4.55
CA ALA A 15 3.68 -3.40 5.17
C ALA A 15 3.15 -2.15 4.45
N LEU A 16 3.99 -1.12 4.30
CA LEU A 16 3.65 0.13 3.65
C LEU A 16 3.19 -0.12 2.21
N LYS A 17 3.90 -0.95 1.44
CA LYS A 17 3.52 -1.27 0.06
C LYS A 17 2.10 -1.82 -0.06
N LYS A 18 1.74 -2.78 0.80
CA LYS A 18 0.41 -3.39 0.77
C LYS A 18 -0.66 -2.44 1.27
N LEU A 19 -0.33 -1.57 2.23
CA LEU A 19 -1.28 -0.59 2.76
C LEU A 19 -1.49 0.59 1.80
N THR A 20 -0.45 1.07 1.12
CA THR A 20 -0.57 2.11 0.09
C THR A 20 -1.30 1.61 -1.14
N ALA A 21 -1.23 0.32 -1.47
CA ALA A 21 -2.07 -0.28 -2.49
C ALA A 21 -3.57 -0.17 -2.16
N VAL A 22 -3.95 -0.30 -0.88
CA VAL A 22 -5.34 -0.06 -0.45
C VAL A 22 -5.70 1.41 -0.68
N ASN A 23 -4.83 2.35 -0.32
CA ASN A 23 -5.06 3.77 -0.57
C ASN A 23 -5.25 4.05 -2.08
N LYS A 24 -4.38 3.49 -2.91
CA LYS A 24 -4.48 3.58 -4.37
C LYS A 24 -5.84 3.11 -4.89
N HIS A 25 -6.36 1.98 -4.42
CA HIS A 25 -7.69 1.52 -4.83
C HIS A 25 -8.81 2.52 -4.47
N PHE A 26 -8.70 3.22 -3.35
CA PHE A 26 -9.67 4.25 -2.99
C PHE A 26 -9.50 5.50 -3.88
N THR A 27 -8.27 5.90 -4.20
CA THR A 27 -8.00 6.97 -5.16
C THR A 27 -8.55 6.63 -6.55
N ASP A 28 -8.30 5.42 -7.05
CA ASP A 28 -8.78 4.97 -8.36
C ASP A 28 -10.33 5.06 -8.43
N ILE A 29 -11.05 4.70 -7.36
CA ILE A 29 -12.52 4.83 -7.30
C ILE A 29 -12.97 6.30 -7.39
N ILE A 30 -12.25 7.22 -6.74
CA ILE A 30 -12.56 8.65 -6.78
C ILE A 30 -12.25 9.23 -8.17
N GLU A 31 -11.16 8.80 -8.79
CA GLU A 31 -10.77 9.24 -10.13
C GLU A 31 -11.78 8.77 -11.19
N ASP A 32 -12.32 7.55 -11.05
CA ASP A 32 -13.37 7.01 -11.93
C ASP A 32 -14.64 7.90 -11.94
N GLN A 33 -14.88 8.72 -10.91
CA GLN A 33 -16.01 9.67 -10.86
C GLN A 33 -16.03 10.62 -12.06
N PHE A 34 -14.85 11.05 -12.53
CA PHE A 34 -14.72 12.05 -13.59
C PHE A 34 -15.38 11.59 -14.89
N ASP A 35 -15.23 10.31 -15.24
CA ASP A 35 -15.85 9.73 -16.43
C ASP A 35 -17.38 9.58 -16.28
N PHE A 36 -17.86 9.40 -15.04
CA PHE A 36 -19.28 9.26 -14.77
C PHE A 36 -20.05 10.57 -14.86
N HIS A 37 -19.44 11.73 -14.60
CA HIS A 37 -20.12 13.03 -14.71
C HIS A 37 -20.78 13.23 -16.08
N THR A 38 -20.02 13.06 -17.16
CA THR A 38 -20.54 13.24 -18.52
C THR A 38 -21.36 12.03 -18.97
N TYR A 39 -20.96 10.82 -18.59
CA TYR A 39 -21.66 9.60 -18.96
C TYR A 39 -23.10 9.58 -18.43
N CYS A 40 -23.30 9.88 -17.15
CA CYS A 40 -24.60 9.83 -16.49
C CYS A 40 -25.56 10.91 -17.01
N LEU A 41 -25.04 12.11 -17.35
CA LEU A 41 -25.83 13.15 -18.01
C LEU A 41 -26.29 12.69 -19.40
N ARG A 42 -25.39 12.14 -20.22
CA ARG A 42 -25.72 11.65 -21.57
C ARG A 42 -26.69 10.47 -21.57
N LYS A 43 -26.59 9.58 -20.59
CA LYS A 43 -27.46 8.40 -20.45
C LYS A 43 -28.70 8.65 -19.59
N MET A 44 -28.86 9.87 -19.06
CA MET A 44 -29.99 10.28 -18.22
C MET A 44 -30.19 9.38 -16.98
N THR A 45 -29.10 8.84 -16.42
CA THR A 45 -29.11 7.97 -15.23
C THR A 45 -28.91 8.75 -13.92
N LEU A 46 -29.58 9.90 -13.80
CA LEU A 46 -29.33 10.91 -12.75
C LEU A 46 -29.51 10.38 -11.32
N ARG A 47 -30.47 9.47 -11.10
CA ARG A 47 -30.68 8.87 -9.77
C ARG A 47 -29.46 8.05 -9.32
N ALA A 48 -28.92 7.22 -10.21
CA ALA A 48 -27.73 6.41 -9.93
C ALA A 48 -26.51 7.31 -9.74
N TYR A 49 -26.39 8.38 -10.54
CA TYR A 49 -25.35 9.38 -10.39
C TYR A 49 -25.38 10.08 -9.02
N MET A 50 -26.56 10.53 -8.56
CA MET A 50 -26.68 11.11 -7.22
C MET A 50 -26.31 10.11 -6.11
N MET A 51 -26.62 8.83 -6.29
CA MET A 51 -26.20 7.77 -5.34
C MET A 51 -24.68 7.59 -5.34
N LEU A 52 -24.03 7.64 -6.51
CA LEU A 52 -22.57 7.61 -6.64
C LEU A 52 -21.93 8.78 -5.89
N LEU A 53 -22.36 10.02 -6.17
CA LEU A 53 -21.81 11.22 -5.50
C LEU A 53 -21.89 11.12 -3.97
N ARG A 54 -23.05 10.71 -3.45
CA ARG A 54 -23.24 10.52 -2.00
C ARG A 54 -22.35 9.41 -1.42
N CYS A 55 -22.10 8.36 -2.20
CA CYS A 55 -21.20 7.28 -1.80
C CYS A 55 -19.77 7.82 -1.68
N GLU A 56 -19.32 8.56 -2.69
CA GLU A 56 -17.97 9.10 -2.75
C GLU A 56 -17.68 10.16 -1.66
N ASP A 57 -18.66 11.01 -1.31
CA ASP A 57 -18.55 11.93 -0.16
C ASP A 57 -18.20 11.22 1.16
N THR A 58 -18.50 9.92 1.25
CA THR A 58 -18.28 9.10 2.46
C THR A 58 -17.17 8.06 2.28
N ILE A 59 -16.44 8.06 1.17
CA ILE A 59 -15.53 6.99 0.81
C ILE A 59 -14.39 6.79 1.83
N TYR A 60 -13.84 7.89 2.34
CA TYR A 60 -12.78 7.87 3.36
C TYR A 60 -13.29 7.48 4.75
N LYS A 61 -14.61 7.45 4.98
CA LYS A 61 -15.21 6.91 6.22
C LYS A 61 -15.23 5.38 6.23
N HIS A 62 -14.97 4.74 5.08
CA HIS A 62 -15.09 3.31 4.95
C HIS A 62 -14.07 2.58 5.83
N LYS A 63 -14.53 1.55 6.56
CA LYS A 63 -13.72 0.79 7.54
C LYS A 63 -12.39 0.27 6.99
N PHE A 64 -12.32 -0.07 5.70
CA PHE A 64 -11.08 -0.54 5.08
C PHE A 64 -10.07 0.58 4.87
N PHE A 65 -10.52 1.77 4.43
CA PHE A 65 -9.65 2.93 4.32
C PHE A 65 -9.14 3.33 5.69
N VAL A 66 -10.04 3.52 6.66
CA VAL A 66 -9.72 3.90 8.03
C VAL A 66 -8.69 2.94 8.63
N ARG A 67 -8.94 1.62 8.58
CA ARG A 67 -8.02 0.61 9.10
C ARG A 67 -6.65 0.62 8.39
N ALA A 68 -6.62 0.87 7.08
CA ALA A 68 -5.38 0.96 6.33
C ALA A 68 -4.59 2.23 6.73
N ALA A 69 -5.23 3.39 6.74
CA ALA A 69 -4.63 4.66 7.13
C ALA A 69 -4.08 4.63 8.57
N PHE A 70 -4.80 4.05 9.54
CA PHE A 70 -4.28 3.81 10.89
C PHE A 70 -2.98 3.01 10.87
N SER A 71 -2.95 1.92 10.11
CA SER A 71 -1.77 1.04 10.04
C SER A 71 -0.60 1.73 9.33
N ILE A 72 -0.87 2.58 8.32
CA ILE A 72 0.16 3.38 7.64
C ILE A 72 0.80 4.37 8.60
N VAL A 73 0.00 5.11 9.37
CA VAL A 73 0.52 6.07 10.34
C VAL A 73 1.34 5.38 11.41
N GLN A 74 0.88 4.23 11.93
CA GLN A 74 1.66 3.43 12.88
C GLN A 74 3.00 2.96 12.28
N CYS A 75 3.04 2.54 11.01
CA CYS A 75 4.28 2.20 10.33
C CYS A 75 5.24 3.41 10.27
N TYR A 76 4.75 4.60 9.92
CA TYR A 76 5.59 5.80 9.85
C TYR A 76 6.09 6.27 11.22
N ILE A 77 5.29 6.13 12.27
CA ILE A 77 5.73 6.38 13.65
C ILE A 77 6.84 5.40 14.04
N ALA A 78 6.64 4.10 13.80
CA ALA A 78 7.63 3.08 14.13
C ALA A 78 8.95 3.27 13.35
N LEU A 79 8.86 3.71 12.10
CA LEU A 79 10.01 4.02 11.25
C LEU A 79 10.78 5.25 11.78
N HIS A 80 10.06 6.26 12.26
CA HIS A 80 10.66 7.45 12.87
C HIS A 80 11.37 7.11 14.20
N ASP A 81 10.73 6.32 15.06
CA ASP A 81 11.27 5.97 16.38
C ASP A 81 12.45 4.99 16.30
N ASN A 82 12.52 4.20 15.23
CA ASN A 82 13.55 3.18 15.07
C ASN A 82 14.17 3.21 13.65
N PRO A 83 15.00 4.23 13.34
CA PRO A 83 15.58 4.40 12.00
C PRO A 83 16.52 3.26 11.59
N ALA A 84 17.09 2.52 12.55
CA ALA A 84 17.92 1.34 12.28
C ALA A 84 17.11 0.16 11.70
N SER A 85 15.84 0.01 12.10
CA SER A 85 14.97 -1.04 11.58
C SER A 85 14.50 -0.83 10.13
N ALA A 86 14.78 0.35 9.55
CA ALA A 86 14.67 0.58 8.11
C ALA A 86 15.81 -0.06 7.31
N GLN A 87 16.95 -0.33 7.97
CA GLN A 87 18.12 -0.99 7.38
C GLN A 87 18.08 -2.52 7.56
N ASP A 88 17.43 -3.02 8.62
CA ASP A 88 17.28 -4.46 8.90
C ASP A 88 16.16 -5.13 8.08
N GLY A 89 15.94 -4.68 6.84
CA GLY A 89 15.29 -5.49 5.83
C GLY A 89 16.21 -6.65 5.47
N GLU A 90 16.06 -7.77 6.17
CA GLU A 90 16.89 -8.99 6.13
C GLU A 90 18.14 -8.99 7.02
N GLU A 91 17.96 -8.93 8.34
CA GLU A 91 18.69 -9.91 9.18
C GLU A 91 17.93 -11.24 9.12
N ASP A 92 18.15 -11.99 8.04
CA ASP A 92 17.67 -13.37 7.92
C ASP A 92 18.20 -14.15 9.14
N PRO A 93 17.36 -14.80 9.96
CA PRO A 93 17.83 -15.58 11.10
C PRO A 93 18.70 -16.79 10.68
N GLU A 94 18.70 -17.16 9.39
CA GLU A 94 19.65 -18.12 8.80
C GLU A 94 21.04 -17.53 8.52
N LEU A 95 21.24 -16.22 8.60
CA LEU A 95 22.50 -15.53 8.27
C LEU A 95 23.32 -15.15 9.50
N LYS A 96 22.76 -15.27 10.71
CA LYS A 96 23.51 -15.08 11.96
C LYS A 96 24.33 -16.33 12.27
N GLY A 97 25.59 -16.31 11.83
CA GLY A 97 26.63 -17.25 12.27
C GLY A 97 27.33 -18.06 11.18
N LEU A 98 27.00 -17.88 9.90
CA LEU A 98 27.68 -18.57 8.79
C LEU A 98 28.73 -17.68 8.11
N SER A 99 29.76 -18.33 7.56
CA SER A 99 30.88 -17.65 6.90
C SER A 99 30.43 -16.94 5.62
N GLU A 100 31.09 -15.84 5.24
CA GLU A 100 30.78 -15.05 4.03
C GLU A 100 30.67 -15.88 2.73
N ALA A 101 31.34 -17.04 2.69
CA ALA A 101 31.28 -17.97 1.57
C ALA A 101 29.94 -18.72 1.47
N GLU A 102 29.32 -19.05 2.60
CA GLU A 102 28.02 -19.73 2.66
C GLU A 102 26.88 -18.77 2.37
N VAL A 103 26.97 -17.53 2.87
CA VAL A 103 26.05 -16.42 2.54
C VAL A 103 25.97 -16.20 1.03
N LYS A 104 27.12 -16.08 0.36
CA LYS A 104 27.18 -15.91 -1.11
C LYS A 104 26.63 -17.13 -1.85
N LYS A 105 26.78 -18.33 -1.32
CA LYS A 105 26.26 -19.57 -1.93
C LYS A 105 24.75 -19.67 -1.81
N ILE A 106 24.18 -19.26 -0.67
CA ILE A 106 22.74 -19.22 -0.41
C ILE A 106 22.07 -18.14 -1.27
N LEU A 107 22.64 -16.93 -1.31
CA LEU A 107 22.16 -15.84 -2.18
C LEU A 107 22.20 -16.21 -3.66
N ARG A 108 23.29 -16.87 -4.12
CA ARG A 108 23.40 -17.31 -5.52
C ARG A 108 22.41 -18.44 -5.85
N LYS A 109 22.12 -19.33 -4.90
CA LYS A 109 21.06 -20.35 -5.04
C LYS A 109 19.67 -19.71 -5.09
N ARG A 110 19.38 -18.73 -4.22
CA ARG A 110 18.09 -18.03 -4.15
C ARG A 110 17.84 -17.21 -5.41
N ARG A 111 18.84 -16.47 -5.91
CA ARG A 111 18.76 -15.75 -7.21
C ARG A 111 18.56 -16.70 -8.39
N LYS A 112 19.23 -17.86 -8.40
CA LYS A 112 19.06 -18.87 -9.47
C LYS A 112 17.69 -19.54 -9.42
N ALA A 113 17.14 -19.76 -8.23
CA ALA A 113 15.79 -20.30 -8.06
C ALA A 113 14.72 -19.27 -8.47
N GLN A 114 14.91 -18.00 -8.12
CA GLN A 114 14.01 -16.90 -8.53
C GLN A 114 14.04 -16.69 -10.04
N ALA A 115 15.22 -16.63 -10.67
CA ALA A 115 15.32 -16.50 -12.13
C ALA A 115 14.66 -17.67 -12.87
N ARG A 116 14.79 -18.90 -12.37
CA ARG A 116 14.11 -20.08 -12.95
C ARG A 116 12.60 -20.04 -12.78
N ALA A 117 12.11 -19.62 -11.62
CA ALA A 117 10.67 -19.46 -11.39
C ALA A 117 10.08 -18.33 -12.25
N GLU A 118 10.85 -17.26 -12.48
CA GLU A 118 10.47 -16.16 -13.38
C GLU A 118 10.42 -16.63 -14.85
N GLU A 119 11.43 -17.38 -15.31
CA GLU A 119 11.47 -17.98 -16.66
C GLU A 119 10.32 -18.98 -16.88
N GLU A 120 10.06 -19.90 -15.95
CA GLU A 120 8.94 -20.84 -16.04
C GLU A 120 7.58 -20.11 -16.04
N SER A 121 7.44 -19.04 -15.24
CA SER A 121 6.23 -18.21 -15.23
C SER A 121 6.06 -17.34 -16.49
N ALA A 122 7.13 -17.11 -17.25
CA ALA A 122 7.12 -16.38 -18.51
C ALA A 122 6.77 -17.32 -19.68
N GLU A 123 7.26 -18.57 -19.66
CA GLU A 123 6.94 -19.58 -20.68
C GLU A 123 5.46 -20.02 -20.62
N ASP A 124 4.89 -20.17 -19.42
CA ASP A 124 3.47 -20.50 -19.27
C ASP A 124 2.53 -19.39 -19.78
N LYS A 125 2.98 -18.11 -19.75
CA LYS A 125 2.21 -16.98 -20.29
C LYS A 125 2.27 -16.90 -21.82
N ASN A 126 3.23 -17.54 -22.47
CA ASN A 126 3.38 -17.50 -23.92
C ASN A 126 2.59 -18.64 -24.62
N LYS A 127 2.34 -19.76 -23.93
CA LYS A 127 1.50 -20.86 -24.45
C LYS A 127 -0.01 -20.54 -24.45
N ASP A 128 -0.49 -19.63 -23.59
CA ASP A 128 -1.92 -19.23 -23.56
C ASP A 128 -2.28 -18.14 -24.60
N LYS A 129 -1.30 -17.56 -25.32
CA LYS A 129 -1.57 -16.56 -26.38
C LYS A 129 -1.89 -17.15 -27.75
N GLY A 130 -1.77 -18.47 -27.94
CA GLY A 130 -2.00 -19.15 -29.23
C GLY A 130 -3.39 -19.76 -29.46
N LYS A 131 -4.29 -19.76 -28.46
CA LYS A 131 -5.65 -20.33 -28.58
C LYS A 131 -6.68 -19.48 -27.82
N LYS A 132 -7.05 -18.33 -28.37
CA LYS A 132 -8.32 -17.61 -28.09
C LYS A 132 -8.46 -16.38 -29.00
N SER A 133 -8.47 -16.60 -30.32
CA SER A 133 -9.30 -15.78 -31.20
C SER A 133 -10.76 -16.21 -30.98
N ASP A 134 -11.67 -15.25 -30.91
CA ASP A 134 -13.11 -15.39 -30.67
C ASP A 134 -13.58 -15.69 -29.24
N SER A 135 -13.70 -14.63 -28.42
CA SER A 135 -14.99 -14.18 -27.85
C SER A 135 -14.82 -13.10 -26.77
N LYS A 136 -15.38 -11.92 -27.06
CA LYS A 136 -16.00 -10.92 -26.16
C LYS A 136 -15.43 -10.69 -24.74
N GLY A 137 -14.78 -9.54 -24.58
CA GLY A 137 -14.98 -8.58 -23.48
C GLY A 137 -14.74 -9.05 -22.03
N LYS A 138 -13.52 -8.84 -21.52
CA LYS A 138 -13.25 -8.50 -20.11
C LYS A 138 -11.85 -7.89 -20.00
N GLY A 139 -11.78 -6.68 -19.45
CA GLY A 139 -10.56 -5.87 -19.33
C GLY A 139 -9.44 -6.64 -18.63
N LYS A 140 -8.34 -6.84 -19.36
CA LYS A 140 -7.13 -7.50 -18.87
C LYS A 140 -6.31 -6.40 -18.19
N ALA A 141 -6.37 -6.35 -16.86
CA ALA A 141 -5.49 -5.51 -16.06
C ALA A 141 -4.03 -5.82 -16.44
N ILE A 142 -3.40 -4.87 -17.12
CA ILE A 142 -1.99 -4.91 -17.46
C ILE A 142 -1.26 -4.92 -16.12
N LYS A 143 -0.57 -6.03 -15.82
CA LYS A 143 0.40 -6.07 -14.72
C LYS A 143 1.52 -5.09 -15.08
N GLN A 144 1.37 -3.84 -14.68
CA GLN A 144 2.48 -2.90 -14.60
C GLN A 144 3.52 -3.53 -13.67
N GLU A 145 4.73 -3.71 -14.17
CA GLU A 145 5.87 -4.16 -13.39
C GLU A 145 6.03 -3.23 -12.19
N ASP A 146 6.03 -3.82 -11.01
CA ASP A 146 6.08 -3.07 -9.76
C ASP A 146 7.53 -2.62 -9.51
N PRO A 147 7.85 -1.31 -9.58
CA PRO A 147 9.23 -0.83 -9.47
C PRO A 147 9.81 -0.98 -8.06
N ASP A 148 9.01 -1.37 -7.07
CA ASP A 148 9.47 -1.61 -5.69
C ASP A 148 8.69 -2.77 -5.04
N PRO A 149 9.08 -4.03 -5.31
CA PRO A 149 8.43 -5.24 -4.79
C PRO A 149 8.49 -5.36 -3.25
N ASP A 150 9.57 -4.85 -2.64
CA ASP A 150 9.82 -4.95 -1.20
C ASP A 150 9.46 -3.67 -0.42
N GLY A 151 9.14 -2.56 -1.11
CA GLY A 151 8.71 -1.31 -0.50
C GLY A 151 9.84 -0.53 0.16
N GLU A 152 11.09 -0.75 -0.27
CA GLU A 152 12.27 -0.15 0.35
C GLU A 152 12.35 1.36 0.14
N LEU A 153 11.83 1.87 -0.98
CA LEU A 153 11.79 3.32 -1.24
C LEU A 153 10.77 4.00 -0.33
N LEU A 154 9.64 3.32 -0.06
CA LEU A 154 8.62 3.79 0.88
C LEU A 154 9.11 3.76 2.33
N ALA A 155 10.07 2.90 2.65
CA ALA A 155 10.71 2.84 3.97
C ALA A 155 11.86 3.86 4.13
N LYS A 156 12.43 4.38 3.04
CA LYS A 156 13.53 5.37 3.06
C LYS A 156 13.05 6.83 2.90
N VAL A 157 11.78 7.10 3.18
CA VAL A 157 11.24 8.46 3.10
C VAL A 157 11.94 9.38 4.11
N GLU A 158 12.48 10.51 3.64
CA GLU A 158 13.27 11.45 4.45
C GLU A 158 12.48 12.06 5.63
N LYS A 159 11.15 12.18 5.50
CA LYS A 159 10.26 12.79 6.51
C LYS A 159 8.99 11.94 6.75
N PRO A 160 9.10 10.82 7.49
CA PRO A 160 7.96 9.92 7.72
C PRO A 160 6.81 10.59 8.50
N LEU A 161 7.11 11.53 9.38
CA LEU A 161 6.09 12.24 10.16
C LEU A 161 5.21 13.18 9.32
N ASP A 162 5.72 13.71 8.19
CA ASP A 162 4.94 14.57 7.30
C ASP A 162 3.91 13.76 6.53
N GLU A 163 4.30 12.59 6.00
CA GLU A 163 3.35 11.65 5.39
C GLU A 163 2.31 11.18 6.41
N ALA A 164 2.74 10.81 7.62
CA ALA A 164 1.81 10.46 8.71
C ALA A 164 0.78 11.57 8.98
N SER A 165 1.20 12.85 8.95
CA SER A 165 0.31 13.98 9.19
C SER A 165 -0.74 14.19 8.10
N ARG A 166 -0.42 13.84 6.85
CA ARG A 166 -1.40 13.87 5.75
C ARG A 166 -2.51 12.86 6.00
N TYR A 167 -2.15 11.61 6.32
CA TYR A 167 -3.12 10.57 6.65
C TYR A 167 -3.95 10.90 7.90
N VAL A 168 -3.33 11.45 8.94
CA VAL A 168 -4.03 11.91 10.15
C VAL A 168 -5.06 12.99 9.81
N SER A 169 -4.74 13.93 8.91
CA SER A 169 -5.68 14.99 8.53
C SER A 169 -6.91 14.42 7.81
N ILE A 170 -6.73 13.48 6.89
CA ILE A 170 -7.84 12.77 6.21
C ILE A 170 -8.68 12.00 7.24
N LEU A 171 -8.04 11.30 8.18
CA LEU A 171 -8.74 10.59 9.25
C LEU A 171 -9.52 11.52 10.17
N GLN A 172 -9.01 12.70 10.50
CA GLN A 172 -9.73 13.68 11.32
C GLN A 172 -10.96 14.23 10.62
N GLU A 173 -10.86 14.52 9.33
CA GLU A 173 -11.95 15.08 8.53
C GLU A 173 -13.10 14.07 8.33
N HIS A 174 -12.75 12.82 8.01
CA HIS A 174 -13.76 11.81 7.66
C HIS A 174 -14.12 10.87 8.83
N ALA A 175 -13.21 10.66 9.78
CA ALA A 175 -13.35 9.71 10.90
C ALA A 175 -13.03 10.35 12.27
N GLY A 176 -13.35 11.63 12.45
CA GLY A 176 -13.15 12.37 13.71
C GLY A 176 -14.05 11.94 14.87
N ASN A 177 -15.03 11.08 14.63
CA ASN A 177 -15.88 10.47 15.67
C ASN A 177 -15.17 9.32 16.41
N LEU A 178 -14.07 8.78 15.87
CA LEU A 178 -13.31 7.72 16.51
C LEU A 178 -12.25 8.30 17.46
N ILE A 179 -12.23 7.82 18.70
CA ILE A 179 -11.22 8.19 19.70
C ILE A 179 -9.81 7.82 19.22
N GLU A 180 -9.68 6.68 18.53
CA GLU A 180 -8.42 6.20 17.96
C GLU A 180 -7.76 7.24 17.04
N THR A 181 -8.56 7.99 16.26
CA THR A 181 -8.06 9.03 15.35
C THR A 181 -7.36 10.14 16.12
N HIS A 182 -7.94 10.57 17.24
CA HIS A 182 -7.38 11.63 18.08
C HIS A 182 -6.15 11.17 18.85
N LEU A 183 -6.14 9.92 19.34
CA LEU A 183 -4.96 9.32 19.98
C LEU A 183 -3.78 9.24 19.02
N LEU A 184 -4.01 8.75 17.80
CA LEU A 184 -3.00 8.67 16.77
C LEU A 184 -2.50 10.07 16.35
N SER A 185 -3.42 11.03 16.26
CA SER A 185 -3.08 12.43 15.98
C SER A 185 -2.16 13.00 17.05
N MET A 186 -2.50 12.82 18.33
CA MET A 186 -1.67 13.24 19.46
C MET A 186 -0.28 12.61 19.36
N GLU A 187 -0.21 11.31 19.06
CA GLU A 187 1.04 10.57 18.98
C GLU A 187 2.00 11.13 17.92
N VAL A 188 1.48 11.48 16.74
CA VAL A 188 2.25 12.10 15.66
C VAL A 188 2.69 13.52 16.04
N TYR A 189 1.80 14.32 16.61
CA TYR A 189 2.08 15.71 16.98
C TYR A 189 3.11 15.84 18.10
N MET A 190 3.05 14.95 19.10
CA MET A 190 4.05 14.84 20.16
C MET A 190 5.46 14.62 19.59
N ARG A 191 5.61 13.72 18.62
CA ARG A 191 6.90 13.44 17.96
C ARG A 191 7.38 14.55 17.05
N LYS A 192 6.44 15.33 16.47
CA LYS A 192 6.76 16.55 15.71
C LYS A 192 7.21 17.72 16.59
N GLY A 193 7.15 17.59 17.92
CA GLY A 193 7.44 18.69 18.84
C GLY A 193 6.42 19.84 18.78
N ARG A 194 5.21 19.59 18.23
CA ARG A 194 4.11 20.55 18.18
C ARG A 194 2.94 19.99 18.97
N LEU A 195 2.66 20.57 20.14
CA LEU A 195 1.62 20.08 21.05
C LEU A 195 0.18 20.31 20.53
N LEU A 196 0.01 21.23 19.57
CA LEU A 196 -1.29 21.58 18.99
C LEU A 196 -1.17 21.71 17.47
N LYS A 197 -2.22 21.27 16.77
CA LYS A 197 -2.44 21.59 15.36
C LYS A 197 -2.88 23.05 15.30
N VAL A 198 -1.98 23.95 14.91
CA VAL A 198 -2.28 25.36 14.61
C VAL A 198 -2.75 25.44 13.17
#